data_AF-A0A2N5XZ23-F1
#
_entry.id   AF-A0A2N5XZ23-F1
#
_cell.length_a   1.000
_cell.length_b   1.000
_cell.length_c   1.000
_cell.angle_alpha   90.00
_cell.angle_beta   90.00
_cell.angle_gamma   90.00
#
_symmetry.space_group_name_H-M   'P 1'
#
loop_
_entity.id
_entity.type
_entity.pdbx_description
1 polymer ?
#
loop_
_entity_poly.entity_id
_entity_poly.type
_entity_poly.pdbx_seq_one_letter_code
_entity_poly.pdbx_strand_id
1 'polypeptide(L)'
;MSASNASALAGVRVLDLTDASGVFSTRLLADLGADVVRIEPPDGGSLRSHGPGLDGMQDAECGYYHLFHNMNKRSVVADLDDADTLAKVKALVRTADILVESGAPGRLAAYDLDYESVRQINPGLTFVSISPFGQDGPWSNRSGNDLIAAASGGILGISGAPDEPPMQGNADPSYKMAGLAAATGALLSWQGVCRGAPGVHVDISVQEATVMMGVQSLNPCIYTVEGHIPRRQGFFGPIHRCKGGKYIAAHALPQSLLRLQAVAAERGIVAEEGEAIPGAGIMKQLAANITAEEVMALVEEFDLIGLPVCGFEDIYAHPHFQAIDQFAPVRHEGLGLDLTSVRSPVAGMAADVPARAAPVLGEHTEAVFAEVRAEPDRPDNAGVVVDVARPLAGIRVLDFSWVLAGPLGTRILANFGAEVIRIESSVRLDIVRMEGAMLSANGVFNDANLGRRSLTLDMSKQESIALIRKMVEQADVVTENFRTGVLDRMGLGYDELKRINPGIIVMHLPGCGVTGPWAKRGTFGGILAAAAGLNEISGFEGSPPYGIACAYPDFTSPYLLCLQILAALRERELTGLGQEIVLNQLSATVSLMGAEWVRWG
;
A
#
# COMPACT_ATOMS: atom_id res chain seq x y z
N MET A 1 -1.91 35.84 -1.82
CA MET A 1 -2.84 34.71 -1.82
C MET A 1 -2.46 33.85 -0.62
N SER A 2 -3.39 33.58 0.30
CA SER A 2 -3.11 32.69 1.44
C SER A 2 -2.70 31.32 0.91
N ALA A 3 -1.71 30.69 1.52
CA ALA A 3 -1.29 29.32 1.24
C ALA A 3 -2.37 28.32 1.68
N SER A 4 -3.53 28.33 1.03
CA SER A 4 -4.72 27.56 1.39
C SER A 4 -4.93 26.39 0.41
N ASN A 5 -4.96 25.18 0.96
CA ASN A 5 -5.55 23.95 0.39
C ASN A 5 -5.00 23.46 -0.96
N ALA A 6 -3.72 23.64 -1.26
CA ALA A 6 -3.11 22.89 -2.36
C ALA A 6 -2.91 21.43 -1.92
N SER A 7 -3.33 20.47 -2.75
CA SER A 7 -3.08 19.05 -2.51
C SER A 7 -1.58 18.73 -2.51
N ALA A 8 -1.20 17.59 -1.95
CA ALA A 8 0.20 17.23 -1.73
C ALA A 8 1.06 17.22 -3.02
N LEU A 9 0.48 16.80 -4.16
CA LEU A 9 1.12 16.82 -5.47
C LEU A 9 0.57 17.91 -6.41
N ALA A 10 -0.01 18.97 -5.87
CA ALA A 10 -0.48 20.10 -6.66
C ALA A 10 0.63 20.64 -7.56
N GLY A 11 0.31 20.81 -8.84
CA GLY A 11 1.25 21.29 -9.85
C GLY A 11 2.15 20.23 -10.47
N VAL A 12 2.17 18.98 -9.98
CA VAL A 12 2.93 17.88 -10.61
C VAL A 12 2.16 17.34 -11.82
N ARG A 13 2.81 17.13 -12.97
CA ARG A 13 2.22 16.46 -14.15
C ARG A 13 2.83 15.11 -14.41
N VAL A 14 1.95 14.11 -14.55
CA VAL A 14 2.29 12.73 -14.83
C VAL A 14 1.72 12.34 -16.19
N LEU A 15 2.55 11.79 -17.07
CA LEU A 15 2.10 11.15 -18.31
C LEU A 15 1.91 9.65 -18.06
N ASP A 16 0.71 9.16 -18.31
CA ASP A 16 0.30 7.78 -18.07
C ASP A 16 0.13 7.04 -19.41
N LEU A 17 1.11 6.20 -19.75
CA LEU A 17 1.09 5.28 -20.90
C LEU A 17 0.93 3.82 -20.45
N THR A 18 0.26 3.58 -19.32
CA THR A 18 0.20 2.26 -18.70
C THR A 18 -1.00 1.42 -19.12
N ASP A 19 -0.78 0.11 -19.09
CA ASP A 19 -1.77 -0.97 -19.08
C ASP A 19 -2.11 -1.43 -17.64
N ALA A 20 -2.74 -2.60 -17.51
CA ALA A 20 -3.19 -3.14 -16.21
C ALA A 20 -2.06 -3.30 -15.17
N SER A 21 -0.83 -3.58 -15.62
CA SER A 21 0.30 -3.79 -14.70
C SER A 21 0.77 -2.50 -14.04
N GLY A 22 0.50 -1.34 -14.64
CA GLY A 22 1.00 -0.04 -14.19
C GLY A 22 -0.07 0.97 -13.75
N VAL A 23 -1.31 0.84 -14.21
CA VAL A 23 -2.34 1.87 -14.06
C VAL A 23 -2.67 2.25 -12.61
N PHE A 24 -2.46 1.32 -11.68
CA PHE A 24 -2.67 1.60 -10.26
C PHE A 24 -1.65 2.61 -9.70
N SER A 25 -0.42 2.64 -10.22
CA SER A 25 0.59 3.61 -9.80
C SER A 25 0.16 5.05 -10.10
N THR A 26 -0.28 5.31 -11.33
CA THR A 26 -0.72 6.63 -11.79
C THR A 26 -2.05 7.02 -11.17
N ARG A 27 -2.88 6.04 -10.77
CA ARG A 27 -4.06 6.29 -9.93
C ARG A 27 -3.68 6.87 -8.57
N LEU A 28 -2.71 6.28 -7.88
CA LEU A 28 -2.27 6.77 -6.56
C LEU A 28 -1.73 8.19 -6.64
N LEU A 29 -0.99 8.52 -7.71
CA LEU A 29 -0.48 9.88 -7.94
C LEU A 29 -1.62 10.89 -8.21
N ALA A 30 -2.67 10.48 -8.95
CA ALA A 30 -3.85 11.31 -9.16
C ALA A 30 -4.61 11.57 -7.85
N ASP A 31 -4.73 10.56 -6.99
CA ASP A 31 -5.39 10.67 -5.68
C ASP A 31 -4.61 11.52 -4.67
N LEU A 32 -3.30 11.69 -4.86
CA LEU A 32 -2.48 12.65 -4.12
C LEU A 32 -2.49 14.06 -4.75
N GLY A 33 -3.21 14.23 -5.86
CA GLY A 33 -3.50 15.51 -6.48
C GLY A 33 -2.61 15.90 -7.66
N ALA A 34 -1.86 14.96 -8.23
CA ALA A 34 -1.12 15.21 -9.46
C ALA A 34 -2.07 15.32 -10.67
N ASP A 35 -1.68 16.12 -11.66
CA ASP A 35 -2.32 16.18 -12.96
C ASP A 35 -1.87 14.98 -13.82
N VAL A 36 -2.65 13.92 -13.78
CA VAL A 36 -2.36 12.67 -14.51
C VAL A 36 -3.06 12.66 -15.85
N VAL A 37 -2.27 12.73 -16.93
CA VAL A 37 -2.71 12.70 -18.32
C VAL A 37 -2.50 11.29 -18.87
N ARG A 38 -3.59 10.55 -19.03
CA ARG A 38 -3.61 9.24 -19.68
C ARG A 38 -3.60 9.42 -21.19
N ILE A 39 -2.56 8.90 -21.84
CA ILE A 39 -2.39 8.94 -23.28
C ILE A 39 -2.87 7.60 -23.84
N GLU A 40 -3.89 7.64 -24.68
CA GLU A 40 -4.59 6.45 -25.20
C GLU A 40 -4.57 6.41 -26.72
N PRO A 41 -4.53 5.23 -27.35
CA PRO A 41 -4.70 5.11 -28.79
C PRO A 41 -6.13 5.52 -29.20
N PRO A 42 -6.39 5.76 -30.51
CA PRO A 42 -7.70 6.15 -31.02
C PRO A 42 -8.87 5.26 -30.59
N ASP A 43 -8.64 3.95 -30.48
CA ASP A 43 -9.66 2.98 -30.06
C ASP A 43 -9.75 2.81 -28.52
N GLY A 44 -8.96 3.57 -27.76
CA GLY A 44 -8.86 3.46 -26.31
C GLY A 44 -7.93 2.35 -25.82
N GLY A 45 -7.42 2.49 -24.60
CA GLY A 45 -6.53 1.48 -24.01
C GLY A 45 -7.25 0.18 -23.64
N SER A 46 -6.51 -0.93 -23.53
CA SER A 46 -7.04 -2.27 -23.20
C SER A 46 -7.82 -2.36 -21.89
N LEU A 47 -7.63 -1.41 -20.98
CA LEU A 47 -8.38 -1.33 -19.72
C LEU A 47 -9.87 -1.07 -19.91
N ARG A 48 -10.23 -0.35 -20.99
CA ARG A 48 -11.62 0.00 -21.35
C ARG A 48 -12.42 -1.24 -21.72
N SER A 49 -11.78 -2.20 -22.38
CA SER A 49 -12.36 -3.49 -22.77
C SER A 49 -12.07 -4.63 -21.78
N HIS A 50 -11.40 -4.35 -20.66
CA HIS A 50 -11.12 -5.36 -19.63
C HIS A 50 -12.38 -5.64 -18.81
N GLY A 51 -12.99 -6.80 -19.07
CA GLY A 51 -14.29 -7.18 -18.53
C GLY A 51 -14.29 -7.54 -17.03
N PRO A 52 -15.49 -7.74 -16.47
CA PRO A 52 -16.78 -7.39 -17.04
C PRO A 52 -16.98 -5.87 -17.09
N GLY A 53 -17.88 -5.43 -17.97
CA GLY A 53 -18.37 -4.04 -17.96
C GLY A 53 -19.61 -3.90 -17.09
N LEU A 54 -20.08 -2.67 -16.90
CA LEU A 54 -21.39 -2.37 -16.30
C LEU A 54 -22.49 -3.20 -16.98
N ASP A 55 -23.30 -3.89 -16.17
CA ASP A 55 -24.28 -4.86 -16.65
C ASP A 55 -25.19 -4.28 -17.75
N GLY A 56 -25.25 -4.99 -18.88
CA GLY A 56 -26.05 -4.60 -20.05
C GLY A 56 -25.41 -3.56 -20.98
N MET A 57 -24.21 -3.05 -20.67
CA MET A 57 -23.49 -2.09 -21.52
C MET A 57 -22.29 -2.75 -22.21
N GLN A 58 -22.20 -2.64 -23.55
CA GLN A 58 -21.10 -3.17 -24.37
C GLN A 58 -20.14 -2.06 -24.85
N ASP A 59 -20.12 -0.93 -24.14
CA ASP A 59 -19.27 0.22 -24.47
C ASP A 59 -17.89 0.09 -23.82
N ALA A 60 -16.85 0.60 -24.50
CA ALA A 60 -15.50 0.77 -23.98
C ALA A 60 -15.49 1.66 -22.71
N GLU A 61 -16.50 2.50 -22.53
CA GLU A 61 -16.66 3.35 -21.34
C GLU A 61 -17.17 2.61 -20.10
N CYS A 62 -17.56 1.34 -20.23
CA CYS A 62 -18.24 0.61 -19.17
C CYS A 62 -17.36 -0.40 -18.43
N GLY A 63 -16.11 -0.60 -18.85
CA GLY A 63 -15.21 -1.57 -18.21
C GLY A 63 -14.94 -1.22 -16.74
N TYR A 64 -15.29 -2.11 -15.81
CA TYR A 64 -15.09 -1.87 -14.36
C TYR A 64 -13.63 -1.59 -14.02
N TYR A 65 -12.69 -2.23 -14.73
CA TYR A 65 -11.27 -2.00 -14.54
C TYR A 65 -10.87 -0.57 -14.89
N HIS A 66 -11.38 -0.04 -16.01
CA HIS A 66 -11.17 1.35 -16.41
C HIS A 66 -11.79 2.32 -15.39
N LEU A 67 -13.07 2.11 -15.05
CA LEU A 67 -13.82 2.97 -14.14
C LEU A 67 -13.16 3.09 -12.77
N PHE A 68 -12.60 1.99 -12.25
CA PHE A 68 -11.87 2.01 -10.97
C PHE A 68 -10.50 2.70 -11.08
N HIS A 69 -9.66 2.27 -12.03
CA HIS A 69 -8.25 2.67 -12.05
C HIS A 69 -7.99 4.04 -12.68
N ASN A 70 -8.93 4.58 -13.45
CA ASN A 70 -8.73 5.86 -14.14
C ASN A 70 -9.50 7.03 -13.54
N MET A 71 -10.23 6.84 -12.43
CA MET A 71 -10.77 8.02 -11.76
C MET A 71 -9.66 9.00 -11.33
N ASN A 72 -10.02 10.28 -11.25
CA ASN A 72 -9.14 11.45 -11.07
C ASN A 72 -8.19 11.79 -12.22
N LYS A 73 -8.13 11.02 -13.30
CA LYS A 73 -7.25 11.27 -14.46
C LYS A 73 -7.94 12.10 -15.55
N ARG A 74 -7.14 12.56 -16.52
CA ARG A 74 -7.59 13.14 -17.79
C ARG A 74 -7.23 12.22 -18.94
N SER A 75 -8.12 12.01 -19.90
CA SER A 75 -7.88 11.18 -21.09
C SER A 75 -7.54 12.05 -22.31
N VAL A 76 -6.45 11.68 -23.00
CA VAL A 76 -6.00 12.27 -24.26
C VAL A 76 -5.85 11.14 -25.29
N VAL A 77 -6.51 11.29 -26.43
CA VAL A 77 -6.31 10.39 -27.57
C VAL A 77 -5.10 10.86 -28.37
N ALA A 78 -4.16 9.95 -28.59
CA ALA A 78 -2.99 10.15 -29.42
C ALA A 78 -2.65 8.89 -30.22
N ASP A 79 -2.73 9.00 -31.56
CA ASP A 79 -2.09 8.05 -32.45
C ASP A 79 -0.60 8.38 -32.54
N LEU A 80 0.25 7.47 -32.05
CA LEU A 80 1.70 7.66 -32.06
C LEU A 80 2.32 7.41 -33.44
N ASP A 81 1.59 6.77 -34.36
CA ASP A 81 2.02 6.57 -35.74
C ASP A 81 1.80 7.84 -36.60
N ASP A 82 0.97 8.76 -36.13
CA ASP A 82 0.80 10.09 -36.72
C ASP A 82 1.88 11.07 -36.22
N ALA A 83 2.65 11.64 -37.15
CA ALA A 83 3.80 12.47 -36.83
C ALA A 83 3.43 13.78 -36.09
N ASP A 84 2.30 14.39 -36.43
CA ASP A 84 1.84 15.63 -35.81
C ASP A 84 1.40 15.38 -34.37
N THR A 85 0.70 14.27 -34.14
CA THR A 85 0.27 13.85 -32.81
C THR A 85 1.44 13.41 -31.95
N LEU A 86 2.40 12.64 -32.49
CA LEU A 86 3.63 12.28 -31.80
C LEU A 86 4.43 13.53 -31.37
N ALA A 87 4.50 14.56 -32.21
CA ALA A 87 5.14 15.83 -31.87
C ALA A 87 4.45 16.52 -30.67
N LYS A 88 3.11 16.47 -30.59
CA LYS A 88 2.36 16.98 -29.42
C LYS A 88 2.64 16.18 -28.16
N VAL A 89 2.72 14.86 -28.24
CA VAL A 89 3.10 14.01 -27.10
C VAL A 89 4.52 14.34 -26.63
N LYS A 90 5.49 14.49 -27.53
CA LYS A 90 6.85 14.94 -27.19
C LYS A 90 6.87 16.34 -26.55
N ALA A 91 5.94 17.22 -26.91
CA ALA A 91 5.78 18.52 -26.25
C ALA A 91 5.22 18.39 -24.81
N LEU A 92 4.29 17.45 -24.57
CA LEU A 92 3.84 17.12 -23.21
C LEU A 92 5.00 16.60 -22.36
N VAL A 93 5.85 15.72 -22.92
CA VAL A 93 7.05 15.19 -22.23
C VAL A 93 7.96 16.31 -21.74
N ARG A 94 8.14 17.38 -22.51
CA ARG A 94 8.97 18.54 -22.13
C ARG A 94 8.51 19.23 -20.85
N THR A 95 7.21 19.21 -20.56
CA THR A 95 6.60 19.93 -19.42
C THR A 95 6.12 19.01 -18.30
N ALA A 96 6.32 17.70 -18.45
CA ALA A 96 5.98 16.70 -17.45
C ALA A 96 7.08 16.56 -16.39
N ASP A 97 6.66 16.11 -15.21
CA ASP A 97 7.51 15.79 -14.08
C ASP A 97 7.86 14.30 -14.05
N ILE A 98 6.85 13.47 -14.35
CA ILE A 98 6.93 12.01 -14.30
C ILE A 98 6.29 11.44 -15.59
N LEU A 99 6.89 10.41 -16.15
CA LEU A 99 6.28 9.55 -17.17
C LEU A 99 6.27 8.12 -16.65
N VAL A 100 5.12 7.45 -16.73
CA VAL A 100 4.98 6.05 -16.36
C VAL A 100 4.48 5.26 -17.57
N GLU A 101 5.17 4.17 -17.88
CA GLU A 101 4.86 3.27 -19.00
C GLU A 101 4.95 1.81 -18.56
N SER A 102 4.16 0.94 -19.20
CA SER A 102 4.21 -0.50 -18.95
C SER A 102 4.17 -1.35 -20.23
N GLY A 103 4.79 -0.82 -21.29
CA GLY A 103 4.97 -1.53 -22.54
C GLY A 103 6.05 -2.61 -22.43
N ALA A 104 6.12 -3.47 -23.45
CA ALA A 104 7.25 -4.38 -23.59
C ALA A 104 8.57 -3.57 -23.66
N PRO A 105 9.68 -4.05 -23.06
CA PRO A 105 10.96 -3.35 -23.12
C PRO A 105 11.35 -2.95 -24.54
N GLY A 106 11.79 -1.69 -24.70
CA GLY A 106 12.17 -1.11 -25.99
C GLY A 106 11.00 -0.69 -26.91
N ARG A 107 9.73 -0.94 -26.55
CA ARG A 107 8.58 -0.56 -27.39
C ARG A 107 8.55 0.94 -27.72
N LEU A 108 8.83 1.80 -26.74
CA LEU A 108 8.78 3.25 -26.92
C LEU A 108 9.95 3.82 -27.75
N ALA A 109 11.01 3.04 -27.98
CA ALA A 109 12.14 3.47 -28.82
C ALA A 109 11.73 3.70 -30.27
N ALA A 110 10.70 2.99 -30.77
CA ALA A 110 10.15 3.22 -32.11
C ALA A 110 9.56 4.63 -32.31
N TYR A 111 9.27 5.34 -31.22
CA TYR A 111 8.64 6.66 -31.21
C TYR A 111 9.57 7.76 -30.65
N ASP A 112 10.83 7.44 -30.36
CA ASP A 112 11.76 8.26 -29.55
C ASP A 112 11.13 8.70 -28.22
N LEU A 113 10.39 7.81 -27.58
CA LEU A 113 9.78 7.99 -26.25
C LEU A 113 10.37 7.02 -25.21
N ASP A 114 11.45 6.31 -25.54
CA ASP A 114 12.27 5.59 -24.57
C ASP A 114 13.08 6.56 -23.68
N TYR A 115 13.62 6.06 -22.57
CA TYR A 115 14.33 6.89 -21.61
C TYR A 115 15.51 7.69 -22.21
N GLU A 116 16.31 7.11 -23.11
CA GLU A 116 17.47 7.81 -23.67
C GLU A 116 17.03 8.99 -24.56
N SER A 117 15.98 8.78 -25.36
CA SER A 117 15.36 9.84 -26.17
C SER A 117 14.68 10.91 -25.30
N VAL A 118 13.92 10.49 -24.30
CA VAL A 118 13.19 11.39 -23.39
C VAL A 118 14.14 12.23 -22.54
N ARG A 119 15.26 11.69 -22.08
CA ARG A 119 16.27 12.45 -21.32
C ARG A 119 16.86 13.60 -22.14
N GLN A 120 16.91 13.49 -23.47
CA GLN A 120 17.34 14.59 -24.34
C GLN A 120 16.28 15.68 -24.46
N ILE A 121 14.99 15.31 -24.46
CA ILE A 121 13.85 16.25 -24.48
C ILE A 121 13.68 16.93 -23.11
N ASN A 122 13.83 16.15 -22.04
CA ASN A 122 13.55 16.56 -20.68
C ASN A 122 14.53 15.90 -19.68
N PRO A 123 15.71 16.51 -19.42
CA PRO A 123 16.78 15.92 -18.60
C PRO A 123 16.47 15.71 -17.13
N GLY A 124 15.39 16.32 -16.61
CA GLY A 124 14.95 16.18 -15.22
C GLY A 124 13.62 15.43 -15.08
N LEU A 125 13.23 14.64 -16.08
CA LEU A 125 12.05 13.78 -15.97
C LEU A 125 12.37 12.53 -15.14
N THR A 126 11.49 12.16 -14.22
CA THR A 126 11.46 10.80 -13.68
C THR A 126 10.73 9.89 -14.66
N PHE A 127 11.44 8.91 -15.22
CA PHE A 127 10.89 7.93 -16.16
C PHE A 127 10.70 6.60 -15.45
N VAL A 128 9.48 6.05 -15.43
CA VAL A 128 9.16 4.79 -14.73
C VAL A 128 8.70 3.76 -15.74
N SER A 129 9.41 2.64 -15.83
CA SER A 129 9.03 1.48 -16.62
C SER A 129 8.55 0.36 -15.71
N ILE A 130 7.43 -0.27 -16.07
CA ILE A 130 6.88 -1.41 -15.35
C ILE A 130 6.77 -2.57 -16.34
N SER A 131 7.52 -3.64 -16.11
CA SER A 131 7.48 -4.84 -16.96
C SER A 131 7.41 -6.11 -16.13
N PRO A 132 6.96 -7.25 -16.70
CA PRO A 132 6.79 -8.48 -15.93
C PRO A 132 8.05 -8.94 -15.18
N PHE A 133 9.23 -8.73 -15.77
CA PHE A 133 10.51 -9.27 -15.30
C PHE A 133 11.66 -8.24 -15.29
N GLY A 134 11.37 -6.94 -15.37
CA GLY A 134 12.38 -5.87 -15.46
C GLY A 134 12.80 -5.54 -16.90
N GLN A 135 13.60 -4.49 -17.07
CA GLN A 135 14.12 -4.04 -18.38
C GLN A 135 15.39 -4.80 -18.79
N ASP A 136 15.98 -5.59 -17.90
CA ASP A 136 17.23 -6.31 -18.14
C ASP A 136 17.16 -7.83 -17.81
N GLY A 137 18.30 -8.51 -17.99
CA GLY A 137 18.40 -9.95 -17.74
C GLY A 137 17.75 -10.84 -18.81
N PRO A 138 17.80 -12.17 -18.62
CA PRO A 138 17.37 -13.14 -19.63
C PRO A 138 15.85 -13.23 -19.82
N TRP A 139 15.06 -12.63 -18.91
CA TRP A 139 13.60 -12.71 -18.91
C TRP A 139 12.92 -11.38 -19.29
N SER A 140 13.66 -10.29 -19.49
CA SER A 140 13.10 -8.95 -19.82
C SER A 140 12.10 -8.96 -20.96
N ASN A 141 12.38 -9.72 -22.03
CA ASN A 141 11.52 -9.80 -23.21
C ASN A 141 10.40 -10.85 -23.12
N ARG A 142 10.18 -11.46 -21.94
CA ARG A 142 9.09 -12.44 -21.76
C ARG A 142 7.80 -11.71 -21.40
N SER A 143 6.71 -12.16 -22.01
CA SER A 143 5.38 -11.75 -21.60
C SER A 143 5.02 -12.35 -20.24
N GLY A 144 4.25 -11.58 -19.46
CA GLY A 144 3.76 -12.00 -18.17
C GLY A 144 2.46 -11.29 -17.83
N ASN A 145 1.78 -11.78 -16.81
CA ASN A 145 0.60 -11.16 -16.22
C ASN A 145 0.60 -11.36 -14.71
N ASP A 146 -0.44 -10.93 -14.00
CA ASP A 146 -0.54 -11.05 -12.54
C ASP A 146 -0.31 -12.50 -12.05
N LEU A 147 -0.95 -13.48 -12.70
CA LEU A 147 -0.80 -14.90 -12.35
C LEU A 147 0.64 -15.40 -12.57
N ILE A 148 1.27 -15.01 -13.67
CA ILE A 148 2.67 -15.38 -13.96
C ILE A 148 3.62 -14.75 -12.94
N ALA A 149 3.39 -13.49 -12.54
CA ALA A 149 4.15 -12.84 -11.49
C ALA A 149 3.94 -13.52 -10.13
N ALA A 150 2.70 -13.88 -9.78
CA ALA A 150 2.39 -14.65 -8.57
C ALA A 150 3.09 -16.02 -8.54
N ALA A 151 3.12 -16.72 -9.68
CA ALA A 151 3.80 -18.00 -9.81
C ALA A 151 5.32 -17.86 -9.71
N SER A 152 5.89 -16.96 -10.50
CA SER A 152 7.35 -16.77 -10.60
C SER A 152 7.96 -16.04 -9.40
N GLY A 153 7.17 -15.25 -8.66
CA GLY A 153 7.55 -14.64 -7.38
C GLY A 153 7.39 -15.57 -6.17
N GLY A 154 6.84 -16.79 -6.37
CA GLY A 154 6.78 -17.85 -5.37
C GLY A 154 5.57 -17.82 -4.44
N ILE A 155 4.79 -16.72 -4.38
CA ILE A 155 3.64 -16.60 -3.48
C ILE A 155 2.58 -17.67 -3.77
N LEU A 156 2.37 -18.00 -5.05
CA LEU A 156 1.45 -19.06 -5.47
C LEU A 156 1.88 -20.43 -4.92
N GLY A 157 3.18 -20.70 -4.86
CA GLY A 157 3.75 -21.96 -4.37
C GLY A 157 3.42 -22.26 -2.90
N ILE A 158 3.13 -21.23 -2.11
CA ILE A 158 2.82 -21.34 -0.67
C ILE A 158 1.36 -21.02 -0.33
N SER A 159 0.54 -20.65 -1.30
CA SER A 159 -0.87 -20.26 -1.11
C SER A 159 -1.84 -21.42 -1.36
N GLY A 160 -2.79 -21.61 -0.43
CA GLY A 160 -3.79 -22.69 -0.46
C GLY A 160 -3.47 -23.88 0.45
N ALA A 161 -4.31 -24.91 0.40
CA ALA A 161 -4.15 -26.14 1.18
C ALA A 161 -3.03 -27.05 0.62
N PRO A 162 -2.42 -27.91 1.46
CA PRO A 162 -1.37 -28.83 1.02
C PRO A 162 -1.82 -29.82 -0.08
N ASP A 163 -3.07 -30.25 -0.02
CA ASP A 163 -3.72 -31.24 -0.87
C ASP A 163 -4.52 -30.64 -2.05
N GLU A 164 -4.60 -29.31 -2.12
CA GLU A 164 -5.19 -28.58 -3.24
C GLU A 164 -4.10 -28.06 -4.22
N PRO A 165 -4.46 -27.76 -5.48
CA PRO A 165 -3.59 -27.02 -6.37
C PRO A 165 -3.20 -25.64 -5.78
N PRO A 166 -2.06 -25.06 -6.21
CA PRO A 166 -1.69 -23.70 -5.83
C PRO A 166 -2.82 -22.71 -6.13
N MET A 167 -3.11 -21.82 -5.18
CA MET A 167 -4.23 -20.88 -5.27
C MET A 167 -3.75 -19.43 -5.41
N GLN A 168 -4.21 -18.75 -6.45
CA GLN A 168 -3.93 -17.33 -6.67
C GLN A 168 -4.89 -16.48 -5.83
N GLY A 169 -4.40 -15.38 -5.29
CA GLY A 169 -5.29 -14.33 -4.77
C GLY A 169 -6.01 -13.61 -5.90
N ASN A 170 -7.29 -13.30 -5.68
CA ASN A 170 -8.02 -12.42 -6.58
C ASN A 170 -7.65 -10.94 -6.36
N ALA A 171 -8.15 -10.06 -7.24
CA ALA A 171 -7.88 -8.62 -7.25
C ALA A 171 -6.44 -8.18 -7.66
N ASP A 172 -5.80 -8.95 -8.53
CA ASP A 172 -4.48 -8.67 -9.12
C ASP A 172 -3.38 -8.21 -8.13
N PRO A 173 -3.11 -8.98 -7.04
CA PRO A 173 -2.21 -8.51 -5.99
C PRO A 173 -0.78 -8.24 -6.48
N SER A 174 -0.29 -8.95 -7.49
CA SER A 174 1.05 -8.70 -8.06
C SER A 174 1.09 -7.36 -8.80
N TYR A 175 0.08 -7.04 -9.60
CA TYR A 175 -0.04 -5.71 -10.23
C TYR A 175 -0.21 -4.59 -9.21
N LYS A 176 -0.97 -4.82 -8.12
CA LYS A 176 -1.07 -3.84 -7.03
C LYS A 176 0.28 -3.56 -6.38
N MET A 177 1.06 -4.60 -6.10
CA MET A 177 2.41 -4.45 -5.55
C MET A 177 3.35 -3.71 -6.51
N ALA A 178 3.31 -4.04 -7.80
CA ALA A 178 4.09 -3.32 -8.81
C ALA A 178 3.67 -1.84 -8.90
N GLY A 179 2.36 -1.56 -8.90
CA GLY A 179 1.84 -0.19 -8.92
C GLY A 179 2.23 0.62 -7.68
N LEU A 180 2.21 0.00 -6.50
CA LEU A 180 2.67 0.61 -5.24
C LEU A 180 4.17 0.90 -5.25
N ALA A 181 4.99 -0.05 -5.71
CA ALA A 181 6.42 0.13 -5.86
C ALA A 181 6.75 1.21 -6.89
N ALA A 182 6.06 1.24 -8.02
CA ALA A 182 6.24 2.24 -9.07
C ALA A 182 5.87 3.66 -8.63
N ALA A 183 4.73 3.85 -7.97
CA ALA A 183 4.35 5.17 -7.44
C ALA A 183 5.35 5.65 -6.37
N THR A 184 5.81 4.74 -5.50
CA THR A 184 6.82 5.06 -4.48
C THR A 184 8.17 5.42 -5.12
N GLY A 185 8.64 4.62 -6.08
CA GLY A 185 9.86 4.89 -6.84
C GLY A 185 9.79 6.19 -7.63
N ALA A 186 8.62 6.52 -8.19
CA ALA A 186 8.37 7.77 -8.88
C ALA A 186 8.55 8.97 -7.94
N LEU A 187 7.92 8.98 -6.77
CA LEU A 187 8.07 10.08 -5.81
C LEU A 187 9.46 10.13 -5.17
N LEU A 188 10.09 8.99 -4.89
CA LEU A 188 11.46 8.95 -4.36
C LEU A 188 12.45 9.61 -5.30
N SER A 189 12.42 9.22 -6.57
CA SER A 189 13.31 9.78 -7.59
C SER A 189 12.99 11.25 -7.87
N TRP A 190 11.70 11.59 -8.00
CA TRP A 190 11.26 12.97 -8.22
C TRP A 190 11.63 13.90 -7.07
N GLN A 191 11.59 13.43 -5.81
CA GLN A 191 12.09 14.16 -4.65
C GLN A 191 13.59 14.52 -4.80
N GLY A 192 14.38 13.60 -5.36
CA GLY A 192 15.78 13.88 -5.73
C GLY A 192 15.88 14.97 -6.80
N VAL A 193 15.06 14.88 -7.85
CA VAL A 193 14.99 15.88 -8.94
C VAL A 193 14.62 17.26 -8.42
N CYS A 194 13.62 17.38 -7.54
CA CYS A 194 13.25 18.65 -6.90
C CYS A 194 14.38 19.27 -6.09
N ARG A 195 15.37 18.47 -5.68
CA ARG A 195 16.58 18.90 -4.98
C ARG A 195 17.77 19.09 -5.92
N GLY A 196 17.56 19.04 -7.23
CA GLY A 196 18.54 19.28 -8.28
C GLY A 196 19.30 18.04 -8.76
N ALA A 197 18.83 16.83 -8.45
CA ALA A 197 19.31 15.63 -9.14
C ALA A 197 18.85 15.64 -10.62
N PRO A 198 19.60 15.02 -11.54
CA PRO A 198 19.07 14.76 -12.88
C PRO A 198 17.89 13.79 -12.82
N GLY A 199 17.12 13.75 -13.91
CA GLY A 199 16.11 12.73 -14.14
C GLY A 199 16.73 11.33 -14.16
N VAL A 200 15.93 10.33 -13.82
CA VAL A 200 16.37 8.94 -13.69
C VAL A 200 15.35 7.98 -14.30
N HIS A 201 15.82 6.81 -14.70
CA HIS A 201 14.99 5.67 -15.08
C HIS A 201 14.77 4.77 -13.86
N VAL A 202 13.51 4.61 -13.46
CA VAL A 202 13.06 3.69 -12.42
C VAL A 202 12.51 2.45 -13.14
N ASP A 203 13.19 1.32 -12.97
CA ASP A 203 12.75 0.02 -13.49
C ASP A 203 12.03 -0.78 -12.40
N ILE A 204 10.80 -1.21 -12.69
CA ILE A 204 9.96 -2.00 -11.79
C ILE A 204 9.64 -3.33 -12.47
N SER A 205 10.16 -4.41 -11.87
CA SER A 205 9.75 -5.78 -12.18
C SER A 205 8.51 -6.16 -11.37
N VAL A 206 7.44 -6.57 -12.05
CA VAL A 206 6.23 -7.10 -11.37
C VAL A 206 6.59 -8.33 -10.53
N GLN A 207 7.44 -9.23 -11.05
CA GLN A 207 7.91 -10.40 -10.29
C GLN A 207 8.62 -9.99 -8.98
N GLU A 208 9.53 -9.03 -9.03
CA GLU A 208 10.28 -8.59 -7.83
C GLU A 208 9.36 -7.90 -6.82
N ALA A 209 8.42 -7.08 -7.30
CA ALA A 209 7.41 -6.48 -6.44
C ALA A 209 6.54 -7.54 -5.74
N THR A 210 6.20 -8.64 -6.42
CA THR A 210 5.49 -9.78 -5.81
C THR A 210 6.33 -10.51 -4.77
N VAL A 211 7.65 -10.67 -4.98
CA VAL A 211 8.54 -11.32 -4.00
C VAL A 211 8.48 -10.61 -2.63
N MET A 212 8.27 -9.29 -2.61
CA MET A 212 8.10 -8.53 -1.37
C MET A 212 6.95 -9.07 -0.50
N MET A 213 5.83 -9.53 -1.09
CA MET A 213 4.72 -10.14 -0.36
C MET A 213 5.14 -11.42 0.38
N GLY A 214 6.17 -12.10 -0.15
CA GLY A 214 6.70 -13.33 0.41
C GLY A 214 7.66 -13.13 1.57
N VAL A 215 8.11 -11.90 1.89
CA VAL A 215 9.22 -11.67 2.83
C VAL A 215 9.00 -12.25 4.23
N GLN A 216 7.76 -12.42 4.68
CA GLN A 216 7.47 -13.07 5.97
C GLN A 216 7.66 -14.59 5.95
N SER A 217 7.49 -15.24 4.79
CA SER A 217 7.47 -16.71 4.69
C SER A 217 8.57 -17.23 3.77
N LEU A 218 8.75 -16.65 2.59
CA LEU A 218 9.78 -16.93 1.59
C LEU A 218 11.10 -16.17 1.84
N ASN A 219 11.34 -15.71 3.06
CA ASN A 219 12.55 -14.96 3.39
C ASN A 219 13.81 -15.81 3.15
N PRO A 220 14.80 -15.35 2.37
CA PRO A 220 16.08 -16.04 2.25
C PRO A 220 16.76 -16.29 3.60
N CYS A 221 16.58 -15.38 4.57
CA CYS A 221 17.11 -15.55 5.92
C CYS A 221 16.51 -16.79 6.62
N ILE A 222 15.21 -17.07 6.44
CA ILE A 222 14.57 -18.28 7.01
C ILE A 222 15.25 -19.53 6.44
N TYR A 223 15.45 -19.61 5.12
CA TYR A 223 16.12 -20.76 4.53
C TYR A 223 17.57 -20.91 5.01
N THR A 224 18.33 -19.82 5.02
CA THR A 224 19.75 -19.87 5.42
C THR A 224 19.97 -20.16 6.90
N VAL A 225 19.08 -19.69 7.78
CA VAL A 225 19.20 -19.85 9.24
C VAL A 225 18.55 -21.15 9.71
N GLU A 226 17.37 -21.49 9.19
CA GLU A 226 16.54 -22.58 9.70
C GLU A 226 16.53 -23.81 8.78
N GLY A 227 17.05 -23.70 7.54
CA GLY A 227 16.99 -24.77 6.55
C GLY A 227 15.56 -25.09 6.08
N HIS A 228 14.60 -24.22 6.41
CA HIS A 228 13.19 -24.46 6.14
C HIS A 228 12.80 -23.95 4.75
N ILE A 229 12.15 -24.81 3.96
CA ILE A 229 11.49 -24.43 2.71
C ILE A 229 9.99 -24.40 2.99
N PRO A 230 9.34 -23.22 2.95
CA PRO A 230 7.92 -23.10 3.20
C PRO A 230 7.09 -23.95 2.23
N ARG A 231 5.95 -24.43 2.71
CA ARG A 231 4.95 -25.17 1.92
C ARG A 231 3.58 -24.60 2.21
N ARG A 232 2.62 -24.93 1.33
CA ARG A 232 1.20 -24.69 1.55
C ARG A 232 0.73 -25.29 2.87
N GLN A 233 -0.03 -24.53 3.66
CA GLN A 233 -0.55 -24.95 4.97
C GLN A 233 -2.08 -24.75 5.11
N GLY A 234 -2.75 -24.20 4.09
CA GLY A 234 -4.16 -23.79 4.19
C GLY A 234 -4.29 -22.35 4.67
N PHE A 235 -4.95 -22.14 5.81
CA PHE A 235 -5.21 -20.81 6.34
C PHE A 235 -3.92 -20.06 6.69
N PHE A 236 -3.82 -18.84 6.19
CA PHE A 236 -2.81 -17.90 6.64
C PHE A 236 -3.37 -17.05 7.79
N GLY A 237 -2.80 -17.22 8.99
CA GLY A 237 -3.26 -16.53 10.20
C GLY A 237 -4.35 -17.26 10.98
N PRO A 238 -4.86 -16.65 12.07
CA PRO A 238 -5.68 -17.34 13.06
C PRO A 238 -7.17 -17.35 12.68
N ILE A 239 -7.50 -18.03 11.58
CA ILE A 239 -8.86 -18.13 11.04
C ILE A 239 -9.56 -19.38 11.58
N HIS A 240 -10.74 -19.19 12.16
CA HIS A 240 -11.49 -20.25 12.82
C HIS A 240 -12.90 -20.37 12.25
N ARG A 241 -13.32 -21.60 11.95
CA ARG A 241 -14.69 -21.89 11.55
C ARG A 241 -15.59 -21.92 12.78
N CYS A 242 -16.64 -21.11 12.78
CA CYS A 242 -17.60 -21.03 13.86
C CYS A 242 -18.74 -22.03 13.71
N LYS A 243 -19.48 -22.29 14.80
CA LYS A 243 -20.78 -22.96 14.72
C LYS A 243 -21.70 -22.15 13.79
N GLY A 244 -22.35 -22.84 12.86
CA GLY A 244 -23.17 -22.20 11.82
C GLY A 244 -22.41 -21.87 10.53
N GLY A 245 -21.11 -22.16 10.46
CA GLY A 245 -20.35 -22.17 9.20
C GLY A 245 -19.66 -20.85 8.81
N LYS A 246 -19.95 -19.74 9.49
CA LYS A 246 -19.21 -18.48 9.38
C LYS A 246 -17.78 -18.63 9.88
N TYR A 247 -16.89 -17.73 9.46
CA TYR A 247 -15.49 -17.69 9.91
C TYR A 247 -15.17 -16.40 10.66
N ILE A 248 -14.31 -16.50 11.68
CA ILE A 248 -13.77 -15.35 12.42
C ILE A 248 -12.25 -15.47 12.45
N ALA A 249 -11.54 -14.35 12.27
CA ALA A 249 -10.10 -14.29 12.46
C ALA A 249 -9.81 -13.73 13.86
N ALA A 250 -9.28 -14.56 14.76
CA ALA A 250 -9.09 -14.16 16.16
C ALA A 250 -7.93 -14.89 16.86
N HIS A 251 -7.17 -14.14 17.64
CA HIS A 251 -6.00 -14.59 18.38
C HIS A 251 -5.93 -13.97 19.78
N ALA A 252 -5.53 -14.79 20.76
CA ALA A 252 -5.34 -14.34 22.12
C ALA A 252 -3.88 -13.94 22.37
N LEU A 253 -3.69 -12.72 22.89
CA LEU A 253 -2.39 -12.29 23.40
C LEU A 253 -2.07 -13.03 24.72
N PRO A 254 -0.79 -13.12 25.13
CA PRO A 254 -0.39 -13.81 26.36
C PRO A 254 -1.19 -13.40 27.60
N GLN A 255 -1.50 -12.11 27.75
CA GLN A 255 -2.29 -11.59 28.87
C GLN A 255 -3.78 -11.99 28.85
N SER A 256 -4.34 -12.27 27.67
CA SER A 256 -5.75 -12.67 27.51
C SER A 256 -5.93 -14.18 27.43
N LEU A 257 -4.85 -14.93 27.18
CA LEU A 257 -4.86 -16.38 27.05
C LEU A 257 -5.42 -17.09 28.29
N LEU A 258 -5.04 -16.64 29.50
CA LEU A 258 -5.54 -17.22 30.75
C LEU A 258 -7.05 -17.08 30.90
N ARG A 259 -7.62 -15.95 30.46
CA ARG A 259 -9.08 -15.73 30.50
C ARG A 259 -9.79 -16.61 29.48
N LEU A 260 -9.22 -16.73 28.29
CA LEU A 260 -9.73 -17.62 27.26
C LEU A 260 -9.72 -19.10 27.72
N GLN A 261 -8.64 -19.52 28.38
CA GLN A 261 -8.52 -20.86 28.98
C GLN A 261 -9.61 -21.10 30.03
N ALA A 262 -9.91 -20.12 30.87
CA ALA A 262 -10.98 -20.22 31.87
C ALA A 262 -12.35 -20.41 31.19
N VAL A 263 -12.69 -19.61 30.17
CA VAL A 263 -13.94 -19.76 29.42
C VAL A 263 -14.02 -21.10 28.69
N ALA A 264 -12.91 -21.57 28.12
CA ALA A 264 -12.84 -22.89 27.49
C ALA A 264 -13.10 -24.00 28.52
N ALA A 265 -12.47 -23.94 29.69
CA ALA A 265 -12.66 -24.91 30.77
C ALA A 265 -14.11 -24.93 31.29
N GLU A 266 -14.75 -23.77 31.46
CA GLU A 266 -16.17 -23.67 31.85
C GLU A 266 -17.10 -24.32 30.82
N ARG A 267 -16.72 -24.31 29.54
CA ARG A 267 -17.45 -24.95 28.44
C ARG A 267 -17.04 -26.41 28.20
N GLY A 268 -16.20 -26.98 29.07
CA GLY A 268 -15.72 -28.36 28.95
C GLY A 268 -14.78 -28.59 27.77
N ILE A 269 -14.16 -27.54 27.25
CA ILE A 269 -13.22 -27.60 26.13
C ILE A 269 -11.81 -27.85 26.67
N VAL A 270 -11.25 -29.00 26.31
CA VAL A 270 -9.86 -29.36 26.60
C VAL A 270 -9.12 -29.36 25.27
N ALA A 271 -8.40 -28.28 25.00
CA ALA A 271 -7.58 -28.17 23.79
C ALA A 271 -6.13 -28.58 24.10
N GLU A 272 -5.56 -29.45 23.26
CA GLU A 272 -4.12 -29.67 23.26
C GLU A 272 -3.43 -28.44 22.67
N GLU A 273 -2.42 -27.90 23.37
CA GLU A 273 -1.50 -26.90 22.79
C GLU A 273 -0.62 -27.61 21.74
N GLY A 274 -1.11 -27.67 20.51
CA GLY A 274 -0.43 -28.34 19.38
C GLY A 274 -0.11 -27.42 18.20
N GLU A 275 -0.48 -26.14 18.26
CA GLU A 275 -0.29 -25.18 17.16
C GLU A 275 0.87 -24.20 17.48
N ALA A 276 1.56 -23.70 16.45
CA ALA A 276 2.71 -22.79 16.57
C ALA A 276 2.37 -21.46 17.27
N ILE A 277 1.08 -21.13 17.37
CA ILE A 277 0.55 -19.91 17.96
C ILE A 277 -0.14 -20.25 19.30
N PRO A 278 0.32 -19.68 20.44
CA PRO A 278 -0.31 -19.91 21.74
C PRO A 278 -1.82 -19.63 21.73
N GLY A 279 -2.60 -20.54 22.30
CA GLY A 279 -4.06 -20.43 22.38
C GLY A 279 -4.85 -20.66 21.09
N ALA A 280 -4.18 -20.90 19.95
CA ALA A 280 -4.87 -21.10 18.67
C ALA A 280 -5.75 -22.36 18.67
N GLY A 281 -5.27 -23.47 19.26
CA GLY A 281 -6.08 -24.68 19.45
C GLY A 281 -7.32 -24.46 20.32
N ILE A 282 -7.22 -23.62 21.37
CA ILE A 282 -8.36 -23.24 22.23
C ILE A 282 -9.36 -22.42 21.43
N MET A 283 -8.90 -21.38 20.72
CA MET A 283 -9.76 -20.55 19.88
C MET A 283 -10.50 -21.37 18.82
N LYS A 284 -9.80 -22.30 18.17
CA LYS A 284 -10.34 -23.19 17.15
C LYS A 284 -11.47 -24.06 17.70
N GLN A 285 -11.24 -24.74 18.81
CA GLN A 285 -12.26 -25.58 19.44
C GLN A 285 -13.43 -24.75 19.97
N LEU A 286 -13.15 -23.59 20.56
CA LEU A 286 -14.17 -22.68 21.05
C LEU A 286 -15.07 -22.18 19.92
N ALA A 287 -14.47 -21.64 18.85
CA ALA A 287 -15.19 -21.17 17.68
C ALA A 287 -16.07 -22.28 17.08
N ALA A 288 -15.56 -23.51 16.93
CA ALA A 288 -16.34 -24.62 16.39
C ALA A 288 -17.63 -24.93 17.18
N ASN A 289 -17.72 -24.55 18.45
CA ASN A 289 -18.85 -24.83 19.34
C ASN A 289 -19.80 -23.65 19.57
N ILE A 290 -19.43 -22.42 19.16
CA ILE A 290 -20.19 -21.19 19.43
C ILE A 290 -20.38 -20.38 18.14
N THR A 291 -21.38 -19.49 18.10
CA THR A 291 -21.63 -18.69 16.89
C THR A 291 -20.54 -17.63 16.67
N ALA A 292 -20.43 -17.12 15.44
CA ALA A 292 -19.51 -16.03 15.13
C ALA A 292 -19.75 -14.79 16.00
N GLU A 293 -21.02 -14.49 16.30
CA GLU A 293 -21.43 -13.39 17.16
C GLU A 293 -20.98 -13.61 18.62
N GLU A 294 -21.07 -14.84 19.13
CA GLU A 294 -20.52 -15.20 20.44
C GLU A 294 -18.99 -15.09 20.47
N VAL A 295 -18.28 -15.53 19.42
CA VAL A 295 -16.81 -15.34 19.33
C VAL A 295 -16.47 -13.85 19.35
N MET A 296 -17.18 -13.02 18.59
CA MET A 296 -16.93 -11.57 18.55
C MET A 296 -17.23 -10.89 19.89
N ALA A 297 -18.20 -11.37 20.66
CA ALA A 297 -18.43 -10.91 22.03
C ALA A 297 -17.23 -11.21 22.95
N LEU A 298 -16.60 -12.39 22.82
CA LEU A 298 -15.38 -12.72 23.57
C LEU A 298 -14.17 -11.88 23.12
N VAL A 299 -14.07 -11.57 21.82
CA VAL A 299 -13.04 -10.66 21.30
C VAL A 299 -13.13 -9.31 21.98
N GLU A 300 -14.34 -8.77 22.14
CA GLU A 300 -14.59 -7.50 22.82
C GLU A 300 -14.37 -7.60 24.34
N GLU A 301 -14.94 -8.61 24.99
CA GLU A 301 -14.88 -8.78 26.44
C GLU A 301 -13.44 -8.97 26.96
N PHE A 302 -12.62 -9.73 26.24
CA PHE A 302 -11.25 -10.06 26.65
C PHE A 302 -10.16 -9.28 25.92
N ASP A 303 -10.53 -8.28 25.13
CA ASP A 303 -9.61 -7.48 24.30
C ASP A 303 -8.67 -8.38 23.47
N LEU A 304 -9.25 -9.39 22.83
CA LEU A 304 -8.52 -10.26 21.90
C LEU A 304 -8.20 -9.48 20.62
N ILE A 305 -7.21 -9.97 19.87
CA ILE A 305 -6.97 -9.49 18.51
C ILE A 305 -7.94 -10.22 17.60
N GLY A 306 -8.92 -9.54 17.01
CA GLY A 306 -9.85 -10.23 16.11
C GLY A 306 -10.86 -9.35 15.40
N LEU A 307 -11.27 -9.83 14.22
CA LEU A 307 -12.30 -9.26 13.34
C LEU A 307 -13.06 -10.40 12.64
N PRO A 308 -14.28 -10.14 12.14
CA PRO A 308 -14.95 -11.08 11.25
C PRO A 308 -14.17 -11.32 9.96
N VAL A 309 -14.32 -12.51 9.38
CA VAL A 309 -14.03 -12.72 7.96
C VAL A 309 -15.25 -12.23 7.21
N CYS A 310 -15.09 -11.17 6.42
CA CYS A 310 -16.21 -10.51 5.77
C CYS A 310 -16.30 -10.88 4.30
N GLY A 311 -17.52 -10.92 3.77
CA GLY A 311 -17.74 -10.74 2.34
C GLY A 311 -18.10 -9.30 1.98
N PHE A 312 -18.32 -9.04 0.68
CA PHE A 312 -18.67 -7.70 0.20
C PHE A 312 -19.94 -7.12 0.85
N GLU A 313 -20.98 -7.95 1.01
CA GLU A 313 -22.23 -7.59 1.70
C GLU A 313 -21.99 -7.14 3.15
N ASP A 314 -21.17 -7.91 3.89
CA ASP A 314 -20.84 -7.60 5.28
C ASP A 314 -20.14 -6.24 5.37
N ILE A 315 -19.16 -5.99 4.51
CA ILE A 315 -18.37 -4.76 4.50
C ILE A 315 -19.26 -3.56 4.17
N TYR A 316 -20.09 -3.65 3.13
CA TYR A 316 -20.95 -2.54 2.72
C TYR A 316 -21.98 -2.18 3.81
N ALA A 317 -22.53 -3.18 4.50
CA ALA A 317 -23.53 -2.98 5.55
C ALA A 317 -22.93 -2.58 6.92
N HIS A 318 -21.66 -2.89 7.18
CA HIS A 318 -21.13 -2.82 8.53
C HIS A 318 -20.86 -1.36 9.00
N PRO A 319 -21.31 -0.95 10.21
CA PRO A 319 -21.22 0.44 10.69
C PRO A 319 -19.81 1.03 10.75
N HIS A 320 -18.78 0.19 10.84
CA HIS A 320 -17.40 0.65 10.80
C HIS A 320 -17.03 1.28 9.45
N PHE A 321 -17.39 0.65 8.34
CA PHE A 321 -17.06 1.15 7.00
C PHE A 321 -17.84 2.43 6.66
N GLN A 322 -19.06 2.55 7.19
CA GLN A 322 -19.84 3.80 7.14
C GLN A 322 -19.16 4.92 7.95
N ALA A 323 -18.65 4.63 9.15
CA ALA A 323 -18.01 5.62 10.02
C ALA A 323 -16.63 6.11 9.54
N ILE A 324 -16.05 5.45 8.52
CA ILE A 324 -14.80 5.85 7.87
C ILE A 324 -15.04 6.27 6.42
N ASP A 325 -16.28 6.51 6.00
CA ASP A 325 -16.65 6.90 4.63
C ASP A 325 -15.96 6.02 3.58
N GLN A 326 -16.00 4.70 3.79
CA GLN A 326 -15.29 3.74 2.93
C GLN A 326 -15.82 3.78 1.49
N PHE A 327 -17.11 4.07 1.33
CA PHE A 327 -17.79 4.13 0.05
C PHE A 327 -18.49 5.47 -0.10
N ALA A 328 -18.37 6.07 -1.28
CA ALA A 328 -19.03 7.33 -1.61
C ALA A 328 -19.50 7.33 -3.06
N PRO A 329 -20.69 7.88 -3.36
CA PRO A 329 -21.17 8.01 -4.73
C PRO A 329 -20.33 9.04 -5.50
N VAL A 330 -19.99 8.71 -6.75
CA VAL A 330 -19.31 9.60 -7.68
C VAL A 330 -20.11 9.64 -8.99
N ARG A 331 -20.51 10.86 -9.38
CA ARG A 331 -21.25 11.10 -10.62
C ARG A 331 -20.33 10.87 -11.82
N HIS A 332 -20.73 10.00 -12.75
CA HIS A 332 -20.07 9.82 -14.04
C HIS A 332 -20.89 10.49 -15.14
N GLU A 333 -20.54 11.72 -15.49
CA GLU A 333 -21.34 12.51 -16.44
C GLU A 333 -21.46 11.85 -17.82
N GLY A 334 -20.38 11.26 -18.32
CA GLY A 334 -20.37 10.56 -19.62
C GLY A 334 -21.32 9.36 -19.71
N LEU A 335 -21.63 8.72 -18.57
CA LEU A 335 -22.54 7.56 -18.49
C LEU A 335 -23.91 7.95 -17.91
N GLY A 336 -24.05 9.17 -17.38
CA GLY A 336 -25.30 9.65 -16.80
C GLY A 336 -25.72 8.97 -15.50
N LEU A 337 -24.81 8.30 -14.79
CA LEU A 337 -25.10 7.48 -13.60
C LEU A 337 -24.14 7.76 -12.44
N ASP A 338 -24.54 7.36 -11.24
CA ASP A 338 -23.72 7.46 -10.04
C ASP A 338 -23.05 6.11 -9.78
N LEU A 339 -21.72 6.11 -9.67
CA LEU A 339 -20.93 4.92 -9.35
C LEU A 339 -20.53 4.94 -7.88
N THR A 340 -20.62 3.80 -7.21
CA THR A 340 -20.06 3.65 -5.87
C THR A 340 -18.54 3.60 -5.97
N SER A 341 -17.87 4.65 -5.51
CA SER A 341 -16.41 4.68 -5.39
C SER A 341 -15.97 4.12 -4.05
N VAL A 342 -14.81 3.47 -4.05
CA VAL A 342 -14.10 3.08 -2.84
C VAL A 342 -13.14 4.21 -2.46
N ARG A 343 -13.05 4.51 -1.16
CA ARG A 343 -12.11 5.47 -0.60
C ARG A 343 -10.69 5.21 -1.13
N SER A 344 -9.92 6.27 -1.38
CA SER A 344 -8.54 6.11 -1.84
C SER A 344 -7.66 5.52 -0.74
N PRO A 345 -6.72 4.59 -1.05
CA PRO A 345 -5.79 4.04 -0.06
C PRO A 345 -4.74 5.06 0.42
N VAL A 346 -4.63 6.22 -0.24
CA VAL A 346 -3.75 7.34 0.15
C VAL A 346 -4.52 8.52 0.76
N ALA A 347 -5.79 8.32 1.09
CA ALA A 347 -6.59 9.30 1.83
C ALA A 347 -6.02 9.56 3.24
N GLY A 348 -6.46 10.65 3.89
CA GLY A 348 -5.98 11.03 5.22
C GLY A 348 -4.75 11.92 5.23
N MET A 349 -4.43 12.54 4.08
CA MET A 349 -3.50 13.67 3.97
C MET A 349 -4.15 14.96 4.51
N ALA A 350 -3.37 16.01 4.76
CA ALA A 350 -3.88 17.29 5.26
C ALA A 350 -4.86 17.99 4.31
N ALA A 351 -4.63 17.87 2.99
CA ALA A 351 -5.51 18.38 1.95
C ALA A 351 -6.17 17.22 1.20
N ASP A 352 -7.50 17.14 1.30
CA ASP A 352 -8.28 16.13 0.58
C ASP A 352 -8.31 16.39 -0.93
N VAL A 353 -8.19 15.32 -1.70
CA VAL A 353 -8.43 15.32 -3.16
C VAL A 353 -9.78 14.67 -3.42
N PRO A 354 -10.81 15.43 -3.86
CA PRO A 354 -12.11 14.88 -4.15
C PRO A 354 -12.04 13.82 -5.25
N ALA A 355 -12.78 12.73 -5.08
CA ALA A 355 -12.92 11.71 -6.11
C ALA A 355 -13.75 12.24 -7.29
N ARG A 356 -13.19 12.16 -8.49
CA ARG A 356 -13.86 12.43 -9.78
C ARG A 356 -13.88 11.14 -10.57
N ALA A 357 -14.94 10.89 -11.34
CA ALA A 357 -15.08 9.70 -12.17
C ALA A 357 -13.91 9.52 -13.16
N ALA A 358 -13.78 8.31 -13.72
CA ALA A 358 -12.86 8.07 -14.82
C ALA A 358 -13.27 8.91 -16.06
N PRO A 359 -12.30 9.42 -16.84
CA PRO A 359 -12.62 10.25 -17.99
C PRO A 359 -13.12 9.39 -19.16
N VAL A 360 -14.09 9.93 -19.91
CA VAL A 360 -14.46 9.29 -21.18
C VAL A 360 -13.31 9.39 -22.19
N LEU A 361 -13.24 8.47 -23.15
CA LEU A 361 -12.13 8.42 -24.10
C LEU A 361 -11.96 9.77 -24.82
N GLY A 362 -10.78 10.36 -24.65
CA GLY A 362 -10.38 11.61 -25.31
C GLY A 362 -11.06 12.87 -24.78
N GLU A 363 -11.79 12.81 -23.66
CA GLU A 363 -12.52 13.94 -23.05
C GLU A 363 -11.70 15.23 -22.95
N HIS A 364 -10.38 15.10 -22.75
CA HIS A 364 -9.49 16.22 -22.48
C HIS A 364 -8.48 16.47 -23.62
N THR A 365 -8.62 15.81 -24.77
CA THR A 365 -7.62 15.85 -25.87
C THR A 365 -7.32 17.27 -26.34
N GLU A 366 -8.35 18.03 -26.71
CA GLU A 366 -8.17 19.41 -27.20
C GLU A 366 -7.63 20.34 -26.11
N ALA A 367 -8.19 20.23 -24.89
CA ALA A 367 -7.81 21.07 -23.76
C ALA A 367 -6.33 20.87 -23.38
N VAL A 368 -5.89 19.61 -23.24
CA VAL A 368 -4.52 19.28 -22.85
C VAL A 368 -3.51 19.68 -23.93
N PHE A 369 -3.81 19.49 -25.22
CA PHE A 369 -2.89 19.91 -26.28
C PHE A 369 -2.84 21.43 -26.48
N ALA A 370 -3.87 22.17 -26.06
CA ALA A 370 -3.88 23.63 -26.08
C ALA A 370 -3.24 24.27 -24.83
N GLU A 371 -3.04 23.50 -23.75
CA GLU A 371 -2.48 24.00 -22.50
C GLU A 371 -1.04 24.48 -22.66
N VAL A 372 -0.82 25.77 -22.40
CA VAL A 372 0.53 26.32 -22.25
C VAL A 372 0.98 26.12 -20.81
N ARG A 373 1.92 25.20 -20.61
CA ARG A 373 2.54 24.92 -19.32
C ARG A 373 4.01 25.32 -19.35
N ALA A 374 4.48 26.01 -18.31
CA ALA A 374 5.89 26.28 -18.15
C ALA A 374 6.65 24.97 -17.88
N GLU A 375 7.91 24.90 -18.29
CA GLU A 375 8.78 23.80 -17.88
C GLU A 375 8.90 23.79 -16.35
N PRO A 376 8.97 22.61 -15.72
CA PRO A 376 9.15 22.51 -14.28
C PRO A 376 10.37 23.32 -13.81
N ASP A 377 10.21 24.14 -12.78
CA ASP A 377 11.30 24.88 -12.17
C ASP A 377 12.29 23.88 -11.54
N ARG A 378 13.52 23.90 -12.02
CA ARG A 378 14.57 22.99 -11.58
C ARG A 378 15.68 23.81 -10.95
N PRO A 379 16.05 23.52 -9.69
CA PRO A 379 17.15 24.23 -9.07
C PRO A 379 18.40 24.13 -9.95
N ASP A 380 18.94 25.29 -10.37
CA ASP A 380 20.26 25.35 -11.00
C ASP A 380 21.33 25.11 -9.94
N ASN A 381 21.55 23.84 -9.63
CA ASN A 381 22.47 23.39 -8.60
C ASN A 381 23.86 23.15 -9.17
N ALA A 382 24.37 24.07 -9.99
CA ALA A 382 25.73 24.05 -10.52
C ALA A 382 26.76 23.84 -9.38
N GLY A 383 27.22 22.60 -9.21
CA GLY A 383 28.21 22.19 -8.20
C GLY A 383 27.69 21.36 -7.01
N VAL A 384 26.39 21.17 -6.82
CA VAL A 384 25.86 20.25 -5.79
C VAL A 384 25.57 18.89 -6.42
N VAL A 385 26.41 17.91 -6.11
CA VAL A 385 26.19 16.52 -6.52
C VAL A 385 25.16 15.90 -5.57
N VAL A 386 23.90 15.84 -6.00
CA VAL A 386 22.89 15.03 -5.30
C VAL A 386 23.09 13.58 -5.72
N ASP A 387 23.34 12.71 -4.73
CA ASP A 387 23.40 11.27 -4.96
C ASP A 387 21.99 10.74 -5.28
N VAL A 388 21.78 10.37 -6.55
CA VAL A 388 20.50 9.83 -7.05
C VAL A 388 20.09 8.55 -6.34
N ALA A 389 21.03 7.81 -5.74
CA ALA A 389 20.74 6.62 -4.95
C ALA A 389 20.26 6.96 -3.52
N ARG A 390 20.44 8.21 -3.08
CA ARG A 390 20.11 8.67 -1.72
C ARG A 390 19.23 9.93 -1.74
N PRO A 391 18.07 9.93 -2.41
CA PRO A 391 17.20 11.10 -2.53
C PRO A 391 16.68 11.62 -1.19
N LEU A 392 16.67 10.78 -0.15
CA LEU A 392 16.23 11.12 1.21
C LEU A 392 17.38 11.48 2.15
N ALA A 393 18.60 11.68 1.63
CA ALA A 393 19.70 12.15 2.45
C ALA A 393 19.33 13.46 3.17
N GLY A 394 19.51 13.48 4.49
CA GLY A 394 19.14 14.59 5.36
C GLY A 394 17.76 14.48 6.01
N ILE A 395 16.93 13.51 5.60
CA ILE A 395 15.65 13.22 6.27
C ILE A 395 15.91 12.32 7.47
N ARG A 396 15.38 12.68 8.65
CA ARG A 396 15.43 11.87 9.87
C ARG A 396 14.05 11.36 10.28
N VAL A 397 13.94 10.06 10.52
CA VAL A 397 12.71 9.38 10.92
C VAL A 397 12.88 8.78 12.33
N LEU A 398 11.97 9.10 13.25
CA LEU A 398 11.82 8.40 14.52
C LEU A 398 10.71 7.36 14.39
N ASP A 399 11.10 6.10 14.44
CA ASP A 399 10.22 4.98 14.13
C ASP A 399 9.87 4.17 15.37
N PHE A 400 8.64 4.29 15.84
CA PHE A 400 8.09 3.54 16.98
C PHE A 400 7.42 2.22 16.56
N SER A 401 7.45 1.90 15.26
CA SER A 401 6.73 0.76 14.74
C SER A 401 7.37 -0.59 15.09
N TRP A 402 6.53 -1.61 15.13
CA TRP A 402 6.88 -2.98 15.50
C TRP A 402 6.28 -3.97 14.51
N VAL A 403 6.80 -5.20 14.50
CA VAL A 403 6.40 -6.29 13.60
C VAL A 403 6.83 -6.01 12.15
N LEU A 404 5.91 -5.71 11.22
CA LEU A 404 6.20 -5.72 9.77
C LEU A 404 5.84 -4.43 9.03
N ALA A 405 4.57 -4.02 8.99
CA ALA A 405 4.11 -2.92 8.14
C ALA A 405 4.93 -1.62 8.26
N GLY A 406 5.04 -1.08 9.47
CA GLY A 406 5.86 0.11 9.73
C GLY A 406 7.35 -0.14 9.51
N PRO A 407 7.94 -1.20 10.11
CA PRO A 407 9.34 -1.58 9.92
C PRO A 407 9.81 -1.68 8.46
N LEU A 408 9.02 -2.33 7.60
CA LEU A 408 9.31 -2.48 6.17
C LEU A 408 9.17 -1.15 5.43
N GLY A 409 8.19 -0.32 5.79
CA GLY A 409 8.02 1.01 5.21
C GLY A 409 9.20 1.93 5.52
N THR A 410 9.59 2.02 6.79
CA THR A 410 10.75 2.85 7.16
C THR A 410 12.08 2.28 6.66
N ARG A 411 12.18 0.95 6.47
CA ARG A 411 13.32 0.35 5.75
C ARG A 411 13.42 0.86 4.32
N ILE A 412 12.32 1.00 3.58
CA ILE A 412 12.36 1.59 2.23
C ILE A 412 12.95 3.00 2.29
N LEU A 413 12.48 3.84 3.23
CA LEU A 413 13.05 5.20 3.42
C LEU A 413 14.56 5.16 3.74
N ALA A 414 15.00 4.23 4.60
CA ALA A 414 16.41 4.06 4.95
C ALA A 414 17.27 3.64 3.75
N ASN A 415 16.77 2.71 2.93
CA ASN A 415 17.46 2.24 1.71
C ASN A 415 17.75 3.38 0.74
N PHE A 416 16.88 4.39 0.69
CA PHE A 416 17.03 5.59 -0.14
C PHE A 416 17.63 6.80 0.61
N GLY A 417 18.30 6.55 1.74
CA GLY A 417 19.21 7.49 2.37
C GLY A 417 18.70 8.24 3.60
N ALA A 418 17.46 8.01 4.05
CA ALA A 418 16.95 8.60 5.29
C ALA A 418 17.67 8.01 6.52
N GLU A 419 17.91 8.83 7.54
CA GLU A 419 18.35 8.35 8.85
C GLU A 419 17.14 7.87 9.65
N VAL A 420 16.93 6.55 9.69
CA VAL A 420 15.86 5.95 10.47
C VAL A 420 16.38 5.45 11.82
N ILE A 421 15.80 5.95 12.89
CA ILE A 421 16.08 5.56 14.27
C ILE A 421 14.85 4.84 14.81
N ARG A 422 14.95 3.52 14.94
CA ARG A 422 13.95 2.70 15.59
C ARG A 422 13.98 2.95 17.10
N ILE A 423 12.84 3.33 17.65
CA ILE A 423 12.63 3.61 19.06
C ILE A 423 11.88 2.42 19.67
N GLU A 424 12.59 1.56 20.40
CA GLU A 424 12.04 0.32 20.95
C GLU A 424 11.97 0.35 22.49
N SER A 425 10.93 -0.26 23.06
CA SER A 425 10.79 -0.34 24.53
C SER A 425 11.74 -1.37 25.12
N SER A 426 12.45 -1.04 26.19
CA SER A 426 13.27 -1.98 26.96
C SER A 426 12.46 -3.00 27.77
N VAL A 427 11.15 -2.74 27.93
CA VAL A 427 10.24 -3.57 28.76
C VAL A 427 9.32 -4.42 27.89
N ARG A 428 8.99 -3.94 26.68
CA ARG A 428 8.13 -4.62 25.70
C ARG A 428 8.84 -4.63 24.35
N LEU A 429 9.70 -5.63 24.17
CA LEU A 429 10.42 -5.82 22.92
C LEU A 429 9.47 -6.26 21.81
N ASP A 430 9.90 -6.05 20.56
CA ASP A 430 9.19 -6.55 19.39
C ASP A 430 9.06 -8.09 19.44
N ILE A 431 7.85 -8.61 19.22
CA ILE A 431 7.58 -10.04 19.25
C ILE A 431 8.39 -10.80 18.20
N VAL A 432 8.57 -10.23 17.00
CA VAL A 432 9.34 -10.86 15.91
C VAL A 432 10.83 -10.94 16.27
N ARG A 433 11.33 -9.99 17.08
CA ARG A 433 12.70 -10.03 17.60
C ARG A 433 12.90 -11.15 18.61
N MET A 434 11.89 -11.42 19.42
CA MET A 434 11.93 -12.44 20.48
C MET A 434 11.77 -13.85 19.93
N GLU A 435 11.22 -14.00 18.73
CA GLU A 435 11.17 -15.26 18.00
C GLU A 435 12.59 -15.69 17.55
N GLY A 436 12.84 -16.99 17.45
CA GLY A 436 14.13 -17.57 17.03
C GLY A 436 14.98 -18.14 18.18
N ALA A 437 16.11 -18.75 17.82
CA ALA A 437 16.96 -19.50 18.76
C ALA A 437 17.64 -18.61 19.83
N MET A 438 17.80 -17.32 19.54
CA MET A 438 18.28 -16.30 20.46
C MET A 438 17.69 -14.95 20.07
N LEU A 439 17.75 -13.98 20.98
CA LEU A 439 17.22 -12.63 20.73
C LEU A 439 17.78 -12.04 19.43
N SER A 440 16.92 -11.60 18.51
CA SER A 440 17.26 -11.04 17.20
C SER A 440 17.83 -12.05 16.18
N ALA A 441 17.72 -13.35 16.41
CA ALA A 441 18.10 -14.36 15.42
C ALA A 441 16.99 -14.67 14.39
N ASN A 442 15.81 -14.06 14.50
CA ASN A 442 14.73 -14.21 13.53
C ASN A 442 15.10 -13.56 12.19
N GLY A 443 14.97 -14.31 11.09
CA GLY A 443 15.30 -13.85 9.75
C GLY A 443 14.42 -12.70 9.26
N VAL A 444 13.13 -12.75 9.57
CA VAL A 444 12.16 -11.70 9.21
C VAL A 444 12.44 -10.41 9.98
N PHE A 445 12.76 -10.50 11.27
CA PHE A 445 13.17 -9.36 12.07
C PHE A 445 14.39 -8.66 11.45
N ASN A 446 15.42 -9.43 11.10
CA ASN A 446 16.65 -8.90 10.53
C ASN A 446 16.43 -8.26 9.16
N ASP A 447 15.60 -8.88 8.32
CA ASP A 447 15.27 -8.31 7.01
C ASP A 447 14.42 -7.03 7.15
N ALA A 448 13.37 -7.03 7.97
CA ALA A 448 12.53 -5.85 8.18
C ALA A 448 13.27 -4.67 8.84
N ASN A 449 14.36 -4.92 9.57
CA ASN A 449 15.12 -3.90 10.30
C ASN A 449 16.47 -3.53 9.67
N LEU A 450 16.74 -3.99 8.44
CA LEU A 450 17.97 -3.69 7.71
C LEU A 450 18.19 -2.18 7.52
N GLY A 451 19.44 -1.72 7.65
CA GLY A 451 19.85 -0.35 7.35
C GLY A 451 19.48 0.71 8.40
N ARG A 452 18.80 0.33 9.50
CA ARG A 452 18.30 1.25 10.52
C ARG A 452 19.18 1.31 11.76
N ARG A 453 19.12 2.44 12.48
CA ARG A 453 19.66 2.58 13.84
C ARG A 453 18.62 2.14 14.85
N SER A 454 19.03 1.69 16.03
CA SER A 454 18.15 1.25 17.10
C SER A 454 18.47 1.98 18.39
N LEU A 455 17.44 2.49 19.07
CA LEU A 455 17.51 3.11 20.39
C LEU A 455 16.48 2.44 21.29
N THR A 456 16.95 1.85 22.39
CA THR A 456 16.09 1.16 23.36
C THR A 456 15.89 2.02 24.59
N LEU A 457 14.63 2.29 24.96
CA LEU A 457 14.26 3.15 26.09
C LEU A 457 13.19 2.50 26.97
N ASP A 458 13.21 2.79 28.26
CA ASP A 458 12.08 2.52 29.14
C ASP A 458 11.06 3.65 29.00
N MET A 459 9.98 3.41 28.26
CA MET A 459 8.96 4.42 27.96
C MET A 459 8.12 4.85 29.18
N SER A 460 8.27 4.17 30.33
CA SER A 460 7.63 4.60 31.58
C SER A 460 8.35 5.78 32.25
N LYS A 461 9.60 6.05 31.86
CA LYS A 461 10.45 7.09 32.45
C LYS A 461 10.26 8.43 31.76
N GLN A 462 10.10 9.49 32.54
CA GLN A 462 9.95 10.85 32.01
C GLN A 462 11.21 11.33 31.27
N GLU A 463 12.38 10.84 31.68
CA GLU A 463 13.66 11.11 31.02
C GLU A 463 13.71 10.54 29.58
N SER A 464 13.08 9.38 29.35
CA SER A 464 12.96 8.78 28.01
C SER A 464 12.08 9.66 27.12
N ILE A 465 10.93 10.11 27.64
CA ILE A 465 10.02 11.02 26.90
C ILE A 465 10.70 12.36 26.62
N ALA A 466 11.44 12.92 27.58
CA ALA A 466 12.20 14.15 27.39
C ALA A 466 13.30 14.00 26.33
N LEU A 467 13.99 12.86 26.28
CA LEU A 467 14.96 12.57 25.23
C LEU A 467 14.30 12.50 23.85
N ILE A 468 13.16 11.81 23.73
CA ILE A 468 12.41 11.73 22.46
C ILE A 468 11.99 13.13 22.00
N ARG A 469 11.46 13.97 22.89
CA ARG A 469 11.09 15.36 22.56
C ARG A 469 12.28 16.16 22.03
N LYS A 470 13.47 15.97 22.61
CA LYS A 470 14.70 16.60 22.09
C LYS A 470 15.10 16.06 20.71
N MET A 471 14.88 14.78 20.44
CA MET A 471 15.15 14.20 19.12
C MET A 471 14.18 14.75 18.05
N VAL A 472 12.94 15.06 18.43
CA VAL A 472 11.91 15.63 17.54
C VAL A 472 12.29 17.02 17.01
N GLU A 473 13.10 17.79 17.75
CA GLU A 473 13.65 19.08 17.29
C GLU A 473 14.43 18.95 15.96
N GLN A 474 14.94 17.76 15.65
CA GLN A 474 15.73 17.47 14.45
C GLN A 474 15.13 16.33 13.61
N ALA A 475 13.91 15.89 13.91
CA ALA A 475 13.24 14.85 13.15
C ALA A 475 12.35 15.48 12.09
N ASP A 476 12.25 14.83 10.93
CA ASP A 476 11.31 15.20 9.88
C ASP A 476 10.01 14.40 9.99
N VAL A 477 10.14 13.16 10.46
CA VAL A 477 9.02 12.22 10.54
C VAL A 477 9.04 11.49 11.87
N VAL A 478 7.87 11.35 12.49
CA VAL A 478 7.59 10.34 13.51
C VAL A 478 6.57 9.36 12.95
N THR A 479 6.79 8.06 13.13
CA THR A 479 5.86 7.04 12.63
C THR A 479 5.63 5.93 13.65
N GLU A 480 4.40 5.41 13.68
CA GLU A 480 3.98 4.35 14.59
C GLU A 480 2.84 3.52 13.97
N ASN A 481 2.70 2.27 14.43
CA ASN A 481 1.61 1.37 14.03
C ASN A 481 0.91 0.76 15.27
N PHE A 482 0.70 1.58 16.30
CA PHE A 482 -0.02 1.17 17.51
C PHE A 482 -1.53 1.26 17.31
N ARG A 483 -2.26 0.80 18.33
CA ARG A 483 -3.69 1.10 18.46
C ARG A 483 -3.87 2.61 18.67
N THR A 484 -4.97 3.14 18.15
CA THR A 484 -5.34 4.56 18.25
C THR A 484 -5.17 5.12 19.66
N GLY A 485 -4.48 6.26 19.77
CA GLY A 485 -4.27 7.01 21.01
C GLY A 485 -3.12 6.52 21.91
N VAL A 486 -2.35 5.50 21.52
CA VAL A 486 -1.19 5.04 22.33
C VAL A 486 -0.12 6.13 22.40
N LEU A 487 0.23 6.75 21.27
CA LEU A 487 1.25 7.80 21.20
C LEU A 487 0.83 9.05 22.00
N ASP A 488 -0.45 9.43 21.93
CA ASP A 488 -1.01 10.53 22.72
C ASP A 488 -0.87 10.31 24.23
N ARG A 489 -1.15 9.08 24.71
CA ARG A 489 -0.99 8.73 26.13
C ARG A 489 0.46 8.79 26.60
N MET A 490 1.42 8.69 25.69
CA MET A 490 2.84 8.90 25.99
C MET A 490 3.23 10.38 26.03
N GLY A 491 2.32 11.30 25.70
CA GLY A 491 2.59 12.73 25.58
C GLY A 491 3.43 13.08 24.35
N LEU A 492 3.31 12.26 23.30
CA LEU A 492 4.02 12.35 22.02
C LEU A 492 3.04 12.42 20.83
N GLY A 493 1.78 12.80 21.07
CA GLY A 493 0.78 13.01 20.03
C GLY A 493 1.12 14.17 19.09
N TYR A 494 0.49 14.22 17.92
CA TYR A 494 0.82 15.20 16.87
C TYR A 494 0.81 16.65 17.39
N ASP A 495 -0.22 17.06 18.12
CA ASP A 495 -0.32 18.42 18.68
C ASP A 495 0.85 18.79 19.61
N GLU A 496 1.37 17.82 20.38
CA GLU A 496 2.53 18.03 21.23
C GLU A 496 3.82 18.12 20.42
N LEU A 497 3.99 17.23 19.43
CA LEU A 497 5.18 17.21 18.58
C LEU A 497 5.26 18.46 17.67
N LYS A 498 4.12 18.90 17.14
CA LYS A 498 4.01 20.11 16.31
C LYS A 498 4.43 21.37 17.05
N ARG A 499 4.20 21.45 18.38
CA ARG A 499 4.68 22.59 19.20
C ARG A 499 6.21 22.62 19.31
N ILE A 500 6.87 21.47 19.24
CA ILE A 500 8.33 21.35 19.26
C ILE A 500 8.90 21.66 17.87
N ASN A 501 8.30 21.04 16.84
CA ASN A 501 8.70 21.19 15.45
C ASN A 501 7.45 21.36 14.56
N PRO A 502 7.12 22.60 14.12
CA PRO A 502 5.96 22.85 13.25
C PRO A 502 6.04 22.15 11.88
N GLY A 503 7.24 21.72 11.47
CA GLY A 503 7.50 20.99 10.24
C GLY A 503 7.44 19.46 10.39
N ILE A 504 7.05 18.93 11.55
CA ILE A 504 7.03 17.48 11.79
C ILE A 504 5.87 16.80 11.06
N ILE A 505 6.18 15.70 10.38
CA ILE A 505 5.17 14.79 9.83
C ILE A 505 4.98 13.66 10.82
N VAL A 506 3.73 13.40 11.22
CA VAL A 506 3.39 12.27 12.10
C VAL A 506 2.51 11.30 11.33
N MET A 507 3.02 10.08 11.14
CA MET A 507 2.38 9.03 10.36
C MET A 507 1.89 7.91 11.28
N HIS A 508 0.57 7.77 11.36
CA HIS A 508 -0.13 6.74 12.12
C HIS A 508 -0.57 5.60 11.20
N LEU A 509 -0.32 4.35 11.60
CA LEU A 509 -0.74 3.14 10.87
C LEU A 509 -1.68 2.26 11.71
N PRO A 510 -2.81 2.77 12.22
CA PRO A 510 -3.75 1.95 12.97
C PRO A 510 -4.40 0.90 12.05
N GLY A 511 -4.66 -0.29 12.60
CA GLY A 511 -5.27 -1.38 11.84
C GLY A 511 -6.62 -1.01 11.21
N CYS A 512 -7.51 -0.38 11.99
CA CYS A 512 -8.87 -0.03 11.59
C CYS A 512 -9.13 1.49 11.57
N GLY A 513 -8.09 2.32 11.44
CA GLY A 513 -8.25 3.77 11.52
C GLY A 513 -8.53 4.30 12.94
N VAL A 514 -8.89 5.58 13.02
CA VAL A 514 -9.10 6.31 14.28
C VAL A 514 -10.57 6.57 14.63
N THR A 515 -11.50 6.22 13.73
CA THR A 515 -12.96 6.40 13.89
C THR A 515 -13.73 5.09 13.71
N GLY A 516 -14.99 5.08 14.19
CA GLY A 516 -15.89 3.94 14.09
C GLY A 516 -15.68 2.84 15.15
N PRO A 517 -16.56 1.81 15.18
CA PRO A 517 -16.60 0.81 16.25
C PRO A 517 -15.32 -0.02 16.38
N TRP A 518 -14.52 -0.14 15.32
CA TRP A 518 -13.30 -0.96 15.33
C TRP A 518 -12.00 -0.15 15.56
N ALA A 519 -12.07 1.18 15.72
CA ALA A 519 -10.89 2.07 15.83
C ALA A 519 -9.87 1.67 16.92
N LYS A 520 -10.35 1.02 17.99
CA LYS A 520 -9.51 0.59 19.12
C LYS A 520 -9.18 -0.90 19.12
N ARG A 521 -9.64 -1.67 18.12
CA ARG A 521 -9.38 -3.11 18.04
C ARG A 521 -7.91 -3.38 17.71
N GLY A 522 -7.36 -4.41 18.34
CA GLY A 522 -6.08 -4.96 17.94
C GLY A 522 -6.24 -5.84 16.71
N THR A 523 -5.31 -5.72 15.76
CA THR A 523 -5.30 -6.49 14.52
C THR A 523 -3.89 -6.92 14.13
N PHE A 524 -3.79 -7.86 13.21
CA PHE A 524 -2.60 -8.19 12.44
C PHE A 524 -2.96 -8.26 10.95
N GLY A 525 -1.98 -8.21 10.04
CA GLY A 525 -2.26 -8.12 8.60
C GLY A 525 -3.16 -9.25 8.06
N GLY A 526 -3.02 -10.49 8.54
CA GLY A 526 -3.91 -11.60 8.13
C GLY A 526 -5.37 -11.42 8.58
N ILE A 527 -5.59 -10.79 9.73
CA ILE A 527 -6.93 -10.46 10.25
C ILE A 527 -7.54 -9.30 9.45
N LEU A 528 -6.72 -8.31 9.08
CA LEU A 528 -7.13 -7.19 8.23
C LEU A 528 -7.49 -7.66 6.81
N ALA A 529 -6.69 -8.54 6.22
CA ALA A 529 -6.98 -9.14 4.92
C ALA A 529 -8.34 -9.86 4.92
N ALA A 530 -8.61 -10.65 5.96
CA ALA A 530 -9.86 -11.38 6.08
C ALA A 530 -11.07 -10.45 6.30
N ALA A 531 -10.90 -9.39 7.10
CA ALA A 531 -11.96 -8.38 7.32
C ALA A 531 -12.19 -7.46 6.11
N ALA A 532 -11.20 -7.33 5.22
CA ALA A 532 -11.31 -6.57 3.97
C ALA A 532 -11.95 -7.36 2.81
N GLY A 533 -12.27 -8.64 3.01
CA GLY A 533 -12.91 -9.49 2.00
C GLY A 533 -11.95 -10.28 1.12
N LEU A 534 -10.63 -10.07 1.23
CA LEU A 534 -9.63 -10.76 0.41
C LEU A 534 -9.73 -12.28 0.54
N ASN A 535 -9.97 -12.75 1.75
CA ASN A 535 -10.07 -14.18 2.04
C ASN A 535 -11.32 -14.83 1.45
N GLU A 536 -12.44 -14.12 1.39
CA GLU A 536 -13.69 -14.65 0.86
C GLU A 536 -13.60 -14.88 -0.65
N ILE A 537 -12.96 -13.93 -1.35
CA ILE A 537 -12.82 -14.02 -2.80
C ILE A 537 -11.61 -14.85 -3.22
N SER A 538 -10.82 -15.43 -2.31
CA SER A 538 -9.64 -16.24 -2.67
C SER A 538 -9.90 -17.71 -2.36
N GLY A 539 -9.74 -18.59 -3.36
CA GLY A 539 -9.98 -20.02 -3.19
C GLY A 539 -10.68 -20.66 -4.38
N PHE A 540 -10.85 -21.98 -4.32
CA PHE A 540 -11.76 -22.70 -5.20
C PHE A 540 -13.18 -22.63 -4.68
N GLU A 541 -14.16 -22.86 -5.56
CA GLU A 541 -15.56 -22.94 -5.15
C GLU A 541 -15.74 -24.02 -4.06
N GLY A 542 -16.35 -23.63 -2.94
CA GLY A 542 -16.57 -24.50 -1.78
C GLY A 542 -15.35 -24.65 -0.84
N SER A 543 -14.18 -24.13 -1.20
CA SER A 543 -13.03 -24.09 -0.29
C SER A 543 -13.27 -23.09 0.85
N PRO A 544 -12.66 -23.31 2.02
CA PRO A 544 -12.61 -22.30 3.07
C PRO A 544 -11.92 -21.00 2.64
N PRO A 545 -12.14 -19.87 3.34
CA PRO A 545 -11.60 -18.56 2.98
C PRO A 545 -10.12 -18.45 3.38
N TYR A 546 -9.25 -19.19 2.68
CA TYR A 546 -7.83 -19.30 3.00
C TYR A 546 -7.08 -17.96 2.86
N GLY A 547 -7.54 -17.09 1.94
CA GLY A 547 -6.81 -15.90 1.54
C GLY A 547 -5.54 -16.23 0.77
N ILE A 548 -4.60 -15.30 0.76
CA ILE A 548 -3.26 -15.52 0.22
C ILE A 548 -2.28 -15.81 1.34
N ALA A 549 -1.20 -16.55 1.06
CA ALA A 549 -0.25 -17.00 2.09
C ALA A 549 0.71 -15.90 2.60
N CYS A 550 0.21 -14.68 2.75
CA CYS A 550 0.92 -13.58 3.37
C CYS A 550 -0.05 -12.66 4.10
N ALA A 551 0.47 -11.93 5.08
CA ALA A 551 -0.24 -10.82 5.69
C ALA A 551 -0.29 -9.63 4.72
N TYR A 552 -1.10 -9.69 3.68
CA TYR A 552 -1.09 -8.75 2.55
C TYR A 552 -0.98 -7.26 2.94
N PRO A 553 -1.73 -6.76 3.96
CA PRO A 553 -1.65 -5.36 4.39
C PRO A 553 -0.28 -4.98 4.97
N ASP A 554 0.46 -5.94 5.54
CA ASP A 554 1.82 -5.73 6.04
C ASP A 554 2.86 -5.53 4.92
N PHE A 555 2.48 -5.78 3.65
CA PHE A 555 3.33 -5.59 2.46
C PHE A 555 2.86 -4.47 1.54
N THR A 556 1.57 -4.12 1.57
CA THR A 556 1.04 -2.98 0.83
C THR A 556 1.20 -1.67 1.61
N SER A 557 0.95 -1.69 2.92
CA SER A 557 1.11 -0.52 3.80
C SER A 557 2.53 0.07 3.84
N PRO A 558 3.64 -0.70 3.77
CA PRO A 558 4.99 -0.15 3.62
C PRO A 558 5.13 0.87 2.48
N TYR A 559 4.58 0.56 1.31
CA TYR A 559 4.64 1.46 0.15
C TYR A 559 3.70 2.65 0.30
N LEU A 560 2.48 2.43 0.81
CA LEU A 560 1.54 3.53 1.09
C LEU A 560 2.09 4.52 2.13
N LEU A 561 2.72 4.00 3.19
CA LEU A 561 3.44 4.78 4.20
C LEU A 561 4.49 5.66 3.53
N CYS A 562 5.35 5.07 2.69
CA CYS A 562 6.41 5.81 2.01
C CYS A 562 5.81 6.89 1.10
N LEU A 563 4.84 6.51 0.28
CA LEU A 563 4.20 7.38 -0.69
C LEU A 563 3.56 8.61 -0.02
N GLN A 564 2.81 8.41 1.07
CA GLN A 564 2.18 9.50 1.82
C GLN A 564 3.20 10.37 2.56
N ILE A 565 4.27 9.79 3.13
CA ILE A 565 5.36 10.58 3.72
C ILE A 565 6.06 11.44 2.66
N LEU A 566 6.33 10.90 1.47
CA LEU A 566 6.97 11.66 0.38
C LEU A 566 6.07 12.80 -0.10
N ALA A 567 4.77 12.55 -0.26
CA ALA A 567 3.79 13.56 -0.60
C ALA A 567 3.70 14.66 0.49
N ALA A 568 3.74 14.28 1.77
CA ALA A 568 3.74 15.23 2.87
C ALA A 568 5.05 16.04 2.99
N LEU A 569 6.20 15.43 2.70
CA LEU A 569 7.48 16.14 2.62
C LEU A 569 7.42 17.19 1.51
N ARG A 570 6.81 16.87 0.38
CA ARG A 570 6.58 17.83 -0.71
C ARG A 570 5.66 18.98 -0.28
N GLU A 571 4.52 18.68 0.34
CA GLU A 571 3.62 19.71 0.85
C GLU A 571 4.33 20.63 1.86
N ARG A 572 5.17 20.06 2.73
CA ARG A 572 5.99 20.81 3.67
C ARG A 572 6.99 21.74 2.99
N GLU A 573 7.60 21.35 1.87
CA GLU A 573 8.49 22.25 1.11
C GLU A 573 7.75 23.48 0.58
N LEU A 574 6.48 23.33 0.21
CA LEU A 574 5.66 24.41 -0.32
C LEU A 574 5.09 25.32 0.78
N THR A 575 4.72 24.73 1.92
CA THR A 575 3.97 25.42 2.98
C THR A 575 4.81 25.79 4.20
N GLY A 576 5.94 25.11 4.40
CA GLY A 576 6.75 25.15 5.63
C GLY A 576 6.14 24.38 6.81
N LEU A 577 5.01 23.68 6.64
CA LEU A 577 4.28 23.01 7.71
C LEU A 577 4.27 21.49 7.53
N GLY A 578 4.40 20.78 8.65
CA GLY A 578 4.17 19.34 8.71
C GLY A 578 2.69 19.01 8.84
N GLN A 579 2.38 17.72 8.90
CA GLN A 579 1.00 17.22 8.97
C GLN A 579 0.88 15.91 9.75
N GLU A 580 -0.32 15.62 10.22
CA GLU A 580 -0.71 14.32 10.75
C GLU A 580 -1.34 13.50 9.62
N ILE A 581 -0.94 12.24 9.49
CA ILE A 581 -1.41 11.32 8.46
C ILE A 581 -1.90 10.06 9.16
N VAL A 582 -3.09 9.59 8.76
CA VAL A 582 -3.65 8.33 9.25
C VAL A 582 -3.81 7.35 8.09
N LEU A 583 -2.88 6.42 7.97
CA LEU A 583 -2.98 5.29 7.06
C LEU A 583 -3.82 4.17 7.71
N ASN A 584 -5.11 4.17 7.43
CA ASN A 584 -6.03 3.11 7.85
C ASN A 584 -5.78 1.84 7.02
N GLN A 585 -5.12 0.84 7.62
CA GLN A 585 -4.70 -0.36 6.91
C GLN A 585 -5.88 -1.19 6.40
N LEU A 586 -6.97 -1.33 7.17
CA LEU A 586 -8.19 -2.02 6.74
C LEU A 586 -8.79 -1.34 5.51
N SER A 587 -8.95 -0.01 5.58
CA SER A 587 -9.52 0.80 4.48
C SER A 587 -8.67 0.73 3.22
N ALA A 588 -7.35 0.84 3.36
CA ALA A 588 -6.42 0.69 2.25
C ALA A 588 -6.52 -0.71 1.62
N THR A 589 -6.64 -1.75 2.44
CA THR A 589 -6.80 -3.13 1.96
C THR A 589 -8.11 -3.32 1.19
N VAL A 590 -9.22 -2.77 1.69
CA VAL A 590 -10.50 -2.73 0.97
C VAL A 590 -10.33 -2.05 -0.39
N SER A 591 -9.61 -0.94 -0.45
CA SER A 591 -9.34 -0.22 -1.71
C SER A 591 -8.50 -1.03 -2.70
N LEU A 592 -7.58 -1.86 -2.19
CA LEU A 592 -6.70 -2.69 -3.01
C LEU A 592 -7.42 -3.88 -3.66
N MET A 593 -8.63 -4.23 -3.22
CA MET A 593 -9.51 -5.19 -3.87
C MET A 593 -9.96 -4.73 -5.27
N GLY A 594 -9.81 -3.43 -5.58
CA GLY A 594 -9.90 -2.92 -6.94
C GLY A 594 -11.28 -3.06 -7.58
N ALA A 595 -11.28 -3.46 -8.86
CA ALA A 595 -12.48 -3.56 -9.67
C ALA A 595 -13.47 -4.63 -9.17
N GLU A 596 -13.04 -5.57 -8.30
CA GLU A 596 -13.94 -6.57 -7.71
C GLU A 596 -15.07 -5.92 -6.89
N TRP A 597 -14.84 -4.74 -6.31
CA TRP A 597 -15.90 -3.95 -5.66
C TRP A 597 -16.96 -3.45 -6.62
N VAL A 598 -16.52 -2.99 -7.79
CA VAL A 598 -17.43 -2.38 -8.77
C VAL A 598 -18.33 -3.46 -9.40
N ARG A 599 -17.90 -4.73 -9.38
CA ARG A 599 -18.67 -5.88 -9.85
C ARG A 599 -19.80 -6.32 -8.91
N TRP A 600 -19.74 -5.98 -7.63
CA TRP A 600 -20.74 -6.40 -6.64
C TRP A 600 -22.01 -5.53 -6.65
N GLY A 601 -21.89 -4.27 -7.11
CA GLY A 601 -22.94 -3.24 -7.03
C GLY A 601 -24.03 -3.34 -8.09
#